data_AF-A0A8H4WA68-F1
#
_entry.id   AF-A0A8H4WA68-F1
#
_cell.length_a   1.000
_cell.length_b   1.000
_cell.length_c   1.000
_cell.angle_alpha   90.00
_cell.angle_beta   90.00
_cell.angle_gamma   90.00
#
_symmetry.space_group_name_H-M   'P 1'
#
loop_
_entity.id
_entity.type
_entity.pdbx_description
1 polymer ?
#
loop_
_entity_poly.entity_id
_entity_poly.type
_entity_poly.pdbx_seq_one_letter_code
_entity_poly.pdbx_strand_id
1 'polypeptide(L)'
;MSNVIPDMQAPATELYCIWYPEPASEETYRELARRYPSMRYQVGRACAAALYTDLYKELDLLPDVSIAEEARNADEDAEIYKIIMSAPQRLAVMDDFTRSVNLDSPLTPAFLNGNMKPRRALGQRVLPLENLPDTTADDIDIEEDGFIGLEENISKAQRNAILGPGAKLGPGESEYLWMPLPPDLPIIDKRLLTQMAAWEGNVDRYARLMHPRRLRTQTEYNCILRGIYHHTGFARWWAYQLETNPGRIIPPGKLLSESNKHECREIRTAINARKIMNNDISDIEDDSDCLPWLIWWPVRPHENTLRELAGKCPSMRQQIAITSILCDYQSLFMALNPPPRESYFEAAKQSRNPYYLRYLEEGEWDSPSIYGGLPVDPGIVERYMWLSTETAQKIQDEYRAYSGIYGDSADTGYLYIDDDDPDNELWLKLSRPLRLVTSFDMKNSDVS
;
A
#
# COMPACT_ATOMS: atom_id res chain seq x y z
N MET A 1 25.32 28.67 -1.50
CA MET A 1 25.58 29.10 -0.10
C MET A 1 26.54 30.28 -0.08
N SER A 2 26.51 31.16 0.93
CA SER A 2 27.31 32.40 0.98
C SER A 2 28.70 32.29 1.63
N ASN A 3 29.10 31.09 2.10
CA ASN A 3 30.32 30.86 2.89
C ASN A 3 30.38 31.66 4.21
N VAL A 4 29.22 32.03 4.77
CA VAL A 4 29.11 32.70 6.06
C VAL A 4 28.45 31.77 7.06
N ILE A 5 29.10 31.56 8.21
CA ILE A 5 28.57 30.75 9.31
C ILE A 5 27.81 31.68 10.27
N PRO A 6 26.48 31.53 10.43
CA PRO A 6 25.71 32.31 11.38
C PRO A 6 26.01 31.92 12.84
N ASP A 7 25.68 32.82 13.76
CA ASP A 7 25.68 32.51 15.20
C ASP A 7 24.39 31.76 15.56
N MET A 8 24.52 30.47 15.88
CA MET A 8 23.41 29.57 16.20
C MET A 8 23.39 29.33 17.71
N GLN A 9 22.60 30.13 18.42
CA GLN A 9 22.54 30.08 19.89
C GLN A 9 21.64 28.96 20.43
N ALA A 10 20.81 28.34 19.57
CA ALA A 10 19.87 27.29 19.96
C ALA A 10 19.83 26.15 18.92
N PRO A 11 19.62 24.89 19.33
CA PRO A 11 19.48 23.76 18.41
C PRO A 11 18.38 23.94 17.36
N ALA A 12 17.32 24.68 17.69
CA ALA A 12 16.23 25.01 16.75
C ALA A 12 16.67 25.92 15.57
N THR A 13 17.88 26.49 15.62
CA THR A 13 18.48 27.27 14.53
C THR A 13 19.41 26.45 13.65
N GLU A 14 19.63 25.17 13.98
CA GLU A 14 20.41 24.24 13.17
C GLU A 14 19.56 23.73 12.01
N LEU A 15 19.90 24.15 10.79
CA LEU A 15 19.21 23.74 9.59
C LEU A 15 19.57 22.31 9.19
N TYR A 16 18.60 21.56 8.68
CA TYR A 16 18.79 20.18 8.24
C TYR A 16 19.50 20.12 6.87
N CYS A 17 19.10 20.96 5.90
CA CYS A 17 19.75 21.06 4.59
C CYS A 17 20.63 22.32 4.49
N ILE A 18 21.96 22.11 4.45
CA ILE A 18 22.96 23.19 4.39
C ILE A 18 23.81 23.18 3.11
N TRP A 19 23.40 22.39 2.11
CA TRP A 19 24.16 22.17 0.87
C TRP A 19 23.39 22.54 -0.39
N TYR A 20 22.19 23.10 -0.27
CA TYR A 20 21.36 23.60 -1.38
C TYR A 20 21.27 25.14 -1.36
N PRO A 21 21.12 25.85 -2.49
CA PRO A 21 21.14 25.39 -3.89
C PRO A 21 22.53 25.10 -4.44
N GLU A 22 23.61 25.57 -3.80
CA GLU A 22 25.00 25.27 -4.15
C GLU A 22 25.80 25.04 -2.87
N PRO A 23 26.64 24.00 -2.77
CA PRO A 23 27.39 23.71 -1.57
C PRO A 23 28.36 24.86 -1.23
N ALA A 24 28.63 25.03 0.06
CA ALA A 24 29.66 25.96 0.53
C ALA A 24 31.07 25.41 0.23
N SER A 25 32.10 26.23 0.46
CA SER A 25 33.49 25.77 0.38
C SER A 25 33.77 24.74 1.47
N GLU A 26 34.69 23.82 1.18
CA GLU A 26 35.14 22.80 2.13
C GLU A 26 35.61 23.41 3.46
N GLU A 27 36.36 24.52 3.41
CA GLU A 27 36.82 25.22 4.63
C GLU A 27 35.67 25.79 5.47
N THR A 28 34.60 26.25 4.84
CA THR A 28 33.41 26.71 5.56
C THR A 28 32.78 25.56 6.33
N TYR A 29 32.66 24.40 5.71
CA TYR A 29 32.10 23.22 6.35
C TYR A 29 33.00 22.67 7.46
N ARG A 30 34.32 22.73 7.28
CA ARG A 30 35.30 22.38 8.32
C ARG A 30 35.14 23.27 9.56
N GLU A 31 35.06 24.59 9.36
CA GLU A 31 34.84 25.53 10.46
C GLU A 31 33.44 25.37 11.09
N LEU A 32 32.42 25.04 10.30
CA LEU A 32 31.07 24.77 10.81
C LEU A 32 31.06 23.55 11.74
N ALA A 33 31.63 22.42 11.31
CA ALA A 33 31.75 21.21 12.11
C ALA A 33 32.60 21.41 13.38
N ARG A 34 33.57 22.33 13.33
CA ARG A 34 34.39 22.72 14.49
C ARG A 34 33.60 23.56 15.49
N ARG A 35 32.82 24.54 15.03
CA ARG A 35 32.02 25.43 15.90
C ARG A 35 30.79 24.74 16.47
N TYR A 36 30.14 23.90 15.67
CA TYR A 36 28.89 23.21 16.03
C TYR A 36 29.03 21.71 15.78
N PRO A 37 29.60 20.95 16.74
CA PRO A 37 29.78 19.51 16.62
C PRO A 37 28.49 18.71 16.41
N SER A 38 27.33 19.25 16.81
CA SER A 38 26.00 18.68 16.56
C SER A 38 25.68 18.58 15.07
N MET A 39 26.22 19.47 14.24
CA MET A 39 25.90 19.56 12.81
C MET A 39 26.81 18.70 11.90
N ARG A 40 27.65 17.84 12.47
CA ARG A 40 28.64 17.06 11.70
C ARG A 40 27.99 16.16 10.64
N TYR A 41 26.78 15.65 10.87
CA TYR A 41 26.06 14.82 9.90
C TYR A 41 25.53 15.63 8.71
N GLN A 42 25.00 16.82 8.97
CA GLN A 42 24.59 17.78 7.94
C GLN A 42 25.81 18.17 7.10
N VAL A 43 26.97 18.40 7.74
CA VAL A 43 28.24 18.63 7.05
C VAL A 43 28.68 17.40 6.26
N GLY A 44 28.57 16.20 6.81
CA GLY A 44 28.90 14.95 6.13
C GLY A 44 28.09 14.73 4.86
N ARG A 45 26.78 15.01 4.90
CA ARG A 45 25.93 14.96 3.71
C ARG A 45 26.24 16.07 2.71
N ALA A 46 26.60 17.27 3.18
CA ALA A 46 27.12 18.32 2.30
C ALA A 46 28.40 17.89 1.58
N CYS A 47 29.30 17.19 2.27
CA CYS A 47 30.51 16.62 1.68
C CYS A 47 30.17 15.57 0.62
N ALA A 48 29.18 14.71 0.87
CA ALA A 48 28.69 13.74 -0.11
C ALA A 48 28.13 14.43 -1.37
N ALA A 49 27.34 15.50 -1.20
CA ALA A 49 26.79 16.27 -2.32
C ALA A 49 27.86 17.04 -3.13
N ALA A 50 28.95 17.45 -2.49
CA ALA A 50 30.03 18.24 -3.09
C ALA A 50 31.30 17.43 -3.43
N LEU A 51 31.32 16.13 -3.13
CA LEU A 51 32.47 15.22 -3.27
C LEU A 51 33.72 15.59 -2.43
N TYR A 52 33.53 16.29 -1.29
CA TYR A 52 34.62 16.66 -0.36
C TYR A 52 35.06 15.47 0.49
N THR A 53 35.80 14.55 -0.13
CA THR A 53 36.18 13.26 0.48
C THR A 53 37.12 13.41 1.67
N ASP A 54 38.07 14.34 1.61
CA ASP A 54 39.05 14.54 2.69
C ASP A 54 38.37 15.06 3.95
N LEU A 55 37.55 16.12 3.83
CA LEU A 55 36.73 16.61 4.92
C LEU A 55 35.78 15.53 5.46
N TYR A 56 35.14 14.73 4.60
CA TYR A 56 34.27 13.64 5.06
C TYR A 56 35.02 12.66 5.98
N LYS A 57 36.26 12.30 5.64
CA LYS A 57 37.12 11.43 6.47
C LYS A 57 37.50 12.10 7.80
N GLU A 58 37.71 13.42 7.81
CA GLU A 58 38.01 14.18 9.04
C GLU A 58 36.84 14.17 10.04
N LEU A 59 35.59 14.06 9.58
CA LEU A 59 34.40 14.11 10.44
C LEU A 59 34.18 12.86 11.29
N ASP A 60 34.80 11.73 10.91
CA ASP A 60 34.70 10.43 11.60
C ASP A 60 33.25 10.02 11.92
N LEU A 61 32.40 10.06 10.89
CA LEU A 61 30.97 9.75 11.02
C LEU A 61 30.71 8.24 10.98
N LEU A 62 29.63 7.82 11.63
CA LEU A 62 29.09 6.47 11.40
C LEU A 62 28.68 6.31 9.92
N PRO A 63 28.82 5.10 9.34
CA PRO A 63 28.51 4.82 7.94
C PRO A 63 26.99 4.89 7.67
N ASP A 64 26.52 6.10 7.43
CA ASP A 64 25.11 6.44 7.25
C ASP A 64 24.62 6.22 5.81
N VAL A 65 23.49 5.53 5.65
CA VAL A 65 22.92 5.20 4.33
C VAL A 65 22.39 6.43 3.58
N SER A 66 21.92 7.46 4.27
CA SER A 66 21.43 8.69 3.64
C SER A 66 22.60 9.49 3.02
N ILE A 67 23.77 9.51 3.68
CA ILE A 67 25.00 10.08 3.11
C ILE A 67 25.49 9.24 1.90
N ALA A 68 25.41 7.91 1.98
CA ALA A 68 25.77 7.03 0.87
C ALA A 68 24.87 7.28 -0.37
N GLU A 69 23.56 7.41 -0.16
CA GLU A 69 22.62 7.73 -1.25
C GLU A 69 22.91 9.11 -1.88
N GLU A 70 23.32 10.10 -1.07
CA GLU A 70 23.69 11.43 -1.57
C GLU A 70 24.95 11.37 -2.44
N ALA A 71 25.98 10.67 -1.95
CA ALA A 71 27.24 10.50 -2.66
C ALA A 71 27.01 9.77 -3.99
N ARG A 72 26.24 8.67 -3.99
CA ARG A 72 25.87 7.92 -5.20
C ARG A 72 25.10 8.78 -6.20
N ASN A 73 24.26 9.71 -5.72
CA ASN A 73 23.51 10.62 -6.59
C ASN A 73 24.40 11.71 -7.20
N ALA A 74 25.41 12.18 -6.46
CA ALA A 74 26.39 13.13 -6.95
C ALA A 74 27.30 12.50 -8.02
N ASP A 75 27.84 11.31 -7.76
CA ASP A 75 28.66 10.52 -8.68
C ASP A 75 28.53 9.02 -8.34
N GLU A 76 28.26 8.17 -9.34
CA GLU A 76 28.15 6.72 -9.14
C GLU A 76 29.47 6.12 -8.61
N ASP A 77 30.59 6.76 -8.94
CA ASP A 77 31.93 6.34 -8.53
C ASP A 77 32.47 7.09 -7.31
N ALA A 78 31.62 7.86 -6.60
CA ALA A 78 32.01 8.66 -5.45
C ALA A 78 32.76 7.83 -4.38
N GLU A 79 33.92 8.35 -3.95
CA GLU A 79 34.75 7.68 -2.94
C GLU A 79 34.03 7.60 -1.58
N ILE A 80 33.26 8.62 -1.21
CA ILE A 80 32.41 8.60 0.00
C ILE A 80 31.40 7.44 -0.03
N TYR A 81 30.78 7.20 -1.20
CA TYR A 81 29.88 6.07 -1.37
C TYR A 81 30.61 4.74 -1.15
N LYS A 82 31.79 4.56 -1.76
CA LYS A 82 32.64 3.35 -1.59
C LYS A 82 33.06 3.13 -0.14
N ILE A 83 33.44 4.20 0.57
CA ILE A 83 33.79 4.15 2.00
C ILE A 83 32.61 3.62 2.82
N ILE A 84 31.41 4.19 2.65
CA ILE A 84 30.25 3.78 3.45
C ILE A 84 29.79 2.36 3.08
N MET A 85 29.77 2.03 1.78
CA MET A 85 29.31 0.72 1.30
C MET A 85 30.26 -0.43 1.63
N SER A 86 31.54 -0.15 1.88
CA SER A 86 32.53 -1.13 2.33
C SER A 86 32.53 -1.34 3.85
N ALA A 87 31.75 -0.54 4.61
CA ALA A 87 31.65 -0.69 6.05
C ALA A 87 30.96 -2.02 6.42
N PRO A 88 31.41 -2.70 7.50
CA PRO A 88 30.84 -3.99 7.90
C PRO A 88 29.38 -3.89 8.36
N GLN A 89 29.00 -2.73 8.92
CA GLN A 89 27.64 -2.43 9.34
C GLN A 89 27.31 -1.00 8.91
N ARG A 90 26.13 -0.80 8.35
CA ARG A 90 25.61 0.51 7.93
C ARG A 90 24.42 0.89 8.79
N LEU A 91 24.23 2.19 8.96
CA LEU A 91 23.25 2.75 9.90
C LEU A 91 22.33 3.75 9.21
N ALA A 92 21.11 3.90 9.72
CA ALA A 92 20.22 5.01 9.39
C ALA A 92 20.23 6.02 10.55
N VAL A 93 21.11 7.00 10.43
CA VAL A 93 21.32 8.08 11.41
C VAL A 93 20.50 9.31 11.01
N MET A 94 20.53 9.69 9.72
CA MET A 94 19.77 10.83 9.20
C MET A 94 18.39 10.39 8.69
N ASP A 95 17.34 11.09 9.08
CA ASP A 95 15.97 10.88 8.59
C ASP A 95 15.38 12.16 7.99
N ASP A 96 15.28 12.16 6.66
CA ASP A 96 14.74 13.24 5.84
C ASP A 96 13.28 13.56 6.13
N PHE A 97 12.52 12.57 6.57
CA PHE A 97 11.12 12.74 6.86
C PHE A 97 10.93 13.55 8.15
N THR A 98 11.72 13.26 9.19
CA THR A 98 11.65 13.97 10.47
C THR A 98 12.62 15.15 10.55
N ARG A 99 13.52 15.29 9.58
CA ARG A 99 14.62 16.25 9.57
C ARG A 99 15.47 16.11 10.83
N SER A 100 15.78 14.86 11.20
CA SER A 100 16.45 14.54 12.45
C SER A 100 17.73 13.73 12.25
N VAL A 101 18.60 13.79 13.24
CA VAL A 101 19.85 13.03 13.34
C VAL A 101 19.79 12.23 14.64
N ASN A 102 19.72 10.90 14.56
CA ASN A 102 19.59 10.02 15.72
C ASN A 102 20.88 9.22 15.98
N LEU A 103 21.64 9.64 16.99
CA LEU A 103 22.90 8.99 17.39
C LEU A 103 22.75 8.00 18.54
N ASP A 104 21.67 8.08 19.30
CA ASP A 104 21.49 7.27 20.52
C ASP A 104 21.12 5.82 20.19
N SER A 105 20.25 5.64 19.19
CA SER A 105 19.80 4.32 18.75
C SER A 105 19.49 4.30 17.25
N PRO A 106 20.50 4.51 16.39
CA PRO A 106 20.34 4.41 14.94
C PRO A 106 19.96 2.98 14.51
N LEU A 107 19.13 2.87 13.48
CA LEU A 107 18.72 1.57 12.94
C LEU A 107 19.90 0.88 12.24
N THR A 108 20.10 -0.41 12.52
CA THR A 108 21.16 -1.23 11.90
C THR A 108 20.76 -2.71 11.85
N PRO A 109 21.11 -3.48 10.78
CA PRO A 109 21.73 -3.01 9.55
C PRO A 109 20.74 -2.19 8.72
N ALA A 110 21.22 -1.07 8.19
CA ALA A 110 20.49 -0.24 7.24
C ALA A 110 20.93 -0.55 5.80
N PHE A 111 19.99 -0.43 4.86
CA PHE A 111 20.22 -0.65 3.44
C PHE A 111 19.79 0.56 2.64
N LEU A 112 20.36 0.72 1.45
CA LEU A 112 19.91 1.73 0.49
C LEU A 112 18.47 1.40 0.12
N ASN A 113 17.57 2.33 0.39
CA ASN A 113 16.15 2.10 0.20
C ASN A 113 15.50 3.17 -0.66
N GLY A 114 16.18 4.25 -1.06
CA GLY A 114 15.68 5.35 -1.89
C GLY A 114 14.55 6.16 -1.23
N ASN A 115 14.53 6.22 0.11
CA ASN A 115 13.57 7.02 0.88
C ASN A 115 14.18 8.33 1.38
N MET A 116 15.33 8.71 0.85
CA MET A 116 16.00 9.99 1.05
C MET A 116 15.75 10.90 -0.18
N LYS A 117 15.76 12.22 0.01
CA LYS A 117 15.64 13.20 -1.10
C LYS A 117 17.03 13.77 -1.44
N PRO A 118 17.67 13.31 -2.54
CA PRO A 118 19.02 13.78 -2.87
C PRO A 118 18.99 15.21 -3.40
N ARG A 119 20.13 15.92 -3.36
CA ARG A 119 20.27 17.30 -3.84
C ARG A 119 19.73 17.50 -5.26
N ARG A 120 19.99 16.57 -6.19
CA ARG A 120 19.49 16.69 -7.58
C ARG A 120 17.97 16.55 -7.70
N ALA A 121 17.32 15.95 -6.68
CA ALA A 121 15.87 15.86 -6.61
C ALA A 121 15.20 17.09 -5.99
N LEU A 122 15.98 18.06 -5.49
CA LEU A 122 15.48 19.36 -5.07
C LEU A 122 15.22 20.21 -6.33
N GLY A 123 13.93 20.46 -6.61
CA GLY A 123 13.43 20.89 -7.91
C GLY A 123 13.92 22.27 -8.40
N GLN A 124 13.80 22.50 -9.70
CA GLN A 124 13.90 23.84 -10.29
C GLN A 124 12.71 24.69 -9.82
N ARG A 125 13.00 25.84 -9.20
CA ARG A 125 12.00 26.76 -8.67
C ARG A 125 11.45 27.69 -9.76
N VAL A 126 10.15 27.97 -9.70
CA VAL A 126 9.47 29.05 -10.43
C VAL A 126 9.13 30.16 -9.42
N LEU A 127 8.97 31.40 -9.88
CA LEU A 127 8.49 32.48 -9.02
C LEU A 127 7.15 32.10 -8.38
N PRO A 128 7.00 32.23 -7.05
CA PRO A 128 5.77 31.87 -6.37
C PRO A 128 4.60 32.75 -6.86
N LEU A 129 3.44 32.12 -7.08
CA LEU A 129 2.18 32.83 -7.34
C LEU A 129 1.73 33.59 -6.08
N GLU A 130 0.98 34.68 -6.24
CA GLU A 130 0.49 35.52 -5.12
C GLU A 130 -0.34 34.76 -4.07
N ASN A 131 -0.89 33.60 -4.45
CA ASN A 131 -1.61 32.69 -3.55
C ASN A 131 -0.80 31.40 -3.43
N LEU A 132 0.05 31.32 -2.40
CA LEU A 132 0.73 30.08 -2.05
C LEU A 132 -0.34 29.04 -1.63
N PRO A 133 -0.40 27.87 -2.27
CA PRO A 133 -1.28 26.80 -1.80
C PRO A 133 -0.85 26.36 -0.39
N ASP A 134 -1.82 25.98 0.44
CA ASP A 134 -1.52 25.19 1.63
C ASP A 134 -0.78 23.93 1.16
N THR A 135 0.46 23.78 1.63
CA THR A 135 1.44 22.81 1.13
C THR A 135 0.85 21.40 1.08
N THR A 136 0.70 20.84 -0.11
CA THR A 136 0.33 19.41 -0.21
C THR A 136 1.44 18.56 0.39
N ALA A 137 1.03 17.56 1.16
CA ALA A 137 1.82 16.63 1.95
C ALA A 137 2.81 15.73 1.18
N ASP A 138 3.14 16.09 -0.05
CA ASP A 138 3.59 15.12 -1.04
C ASP A 138 5.09 14.82 -0.97
N ASP A 139 5.93 15.70 -0.40
CA ASP A 139 7.38 15.48 -0.44
C ASP A 139 8.08 15.66 0.91
N ILE A 140 9.26 15.05 1.00
CA ILE A 140 10.26 15.40 1.99
C ILE A 140 10.64 16.88 1.77
N ASP A 141 10.38 17.76 2.74
CA ASP A 141 10.82 19.16 2.75
C ASP A 141 12.13 19.30 3.51
N ILE A 142 13.24 18.75 2.98
CA ILE A 142 14.54 18.97 3.61
C ILE A 142 14.99 20.44 3.51
N GLU A 143 14.43 21.22 2.59
CA GLU A 143 14.77 22.63 2.35
C GLU A 143 14.17 23.55 3.42
N GLU A 144 13.15 23.08 4.14
CA GLU A 144 12.46 23.80 5.21
C GLU A 144 11.80 25.11 4.74
N ASP A 145 11.48 25.16 3.44
CA ASP A 145 10.92 26.34 2.78
C ASP A 145 9.41 26.23 2.53
N GLY A 146 8.77 25.12 2.95
CA GLY A 146 7.36 24.89 2.72
C GLY A 146 7.02 24.74 1.24
N PHE A 147 7.93 24.20 0.42
CA PHE A 147 7.74 23.96 -1.01
C PHE A 147 7.46 25.21 -1.85
N ILE A 148 7.90 26.38 -1.37
CA ILE A 148 7.67 27.64 -2.07
C ILE A 148 8.29 27.58 -3.47
N GLY A 149 7.48 27.91 -4.49
CA GLY A 149 7.93 27.99 -5.87
C GLY A 149 8.13 26.64 -6.58
N LEU A 150 7.55 25.54 -6.08
CA LEU A 150 7.47 24.30 -6.85
C LEU A 150 6.46 24.41 -8.00
N GLU A 151 6.85 23.92 -9.17
CA GLU A 151 5.92 23.75 -10.29
C GLU A 151 4.93 22.61 -9.94
N GLU A 152 3.67 22.96 -9.70
CA GLU A 152 2.61 22.01 -9.29
C GLU A 152 2.41 20.84 -10.27
N ASN A 153 2.85 21.01 -11.53
CA ASN A 153 2.66 20.03 -12.60
C ASN A 153 4.00 19.62 -13.25
N ILE A 154 4.84 18.91 -12.49
CA ILE A 154 6.05 18.29 -13.04
C ILE A 154 5.64 17.26 -14.11
N SER A 155 5.95 17.56 -15.37
CA SER A 155 5.73 16.69 -16.51
C SER A 155 6.44 15.34 -16.35
N LYS A 156 5.96 14.30 -17.04
CA LYS A 156 6.62 12.99 -17.05
C LYS A 156 8.09 13.08 -17.49
N ALA A 157 8.43 14.04 -18.37
CA ALA A 157 9.80 14.28 -18.82
C ALA A 157 10.67 14.86 -17.71
N GLN A 158 10.19 15.86 -16.97
CA GLN A 158 10.91 16.44 -15.83
C GLN A 158 11.07 15.42 -14.68
N ARG A 159 10.07 14.58 -14.42
CA ARG A 159 10.18 13.47 -13.46
C ARG A 159 11.27 12.47 -13.83
N ASN A 160 11.37 12.10 -15.11
CA ASN A 160 12.45 11.22 -15.58
C ASN A 160 13.82 11.91 -15.49
N ALA A 161 13.89 13.23 -15.67
CA ALA A 161 15.13 13.99 -15.51
C ALA A 161 15.57 14.04 -14.02
N ILE A 162 14.62 14.17 -13.09
CA ILE A 162 14.86 14.18 -11.63
C ILE A 162 15.33 12.81 -11.11
N LEU A 163 14.68 11.74 -11.54
CA LEU A 163 15.01 10.37 -11.13
C LEU A 163 16.25 9.82 -11.86
N GLY A 164 16.73 10.50 -12.91
CA GLY A 164 17.91 10.13 -13.69
C GLY A 164 17.65 9.06 -14.77
N PRO A 165 18.68 8.72 -15.58
CA PRO A 165 18.57 7.77 -16.71
C PRO A 165 18.12 6.33 -16.35
N GLY A 166 18.00 5.96 -15.08
CA GLY A 166 17.52 4.64 -14.60
C GLY A 166 16.07 4.62 -14.07
N ALA A 167 15.32 5.73 -14.24
CA ALA A 167 13.96 5.83 -13.71
C ALA A 167 12.91 5.00 -14.48
N LYS A 168 13.18 4.74 -15.76
CA LYS A 168 12.32 3.89 -16.60
C LYS A 168 12.89 2.49 -16.56
N LEU A 169 12.07 1.53 -16.12
CA LEU A 169 12.34 0.10 -16.23
C LEU A 169 12.86 -0.23 -17.63
N GLY A 170 14.18 -0.31 -17.76
CA GLY A 170 14.88 -0.64 -18.98
C GLY A 170 14.91 -2.15 -19.20
N PRO A 171 15.43 -2.60 -20.36
CA PRO A 171 15.75 -4.02 -20.56
C PRO A 171 16.73 -4.47 -19.47
N GLY A 172 16.30 -5.36 -18.58
CA GLY A 172 17.07 -5.85 -17.41
C GLY A 172 16.52 -5.41 -16.05
N GLU A 173 15.73 -4.33 -15.98
CA GLU A 173 15.13 -3.87 -14.72
C GLU A 173 13.74 -4.49 -14.47
N SER A 174 13.14 -5.11 -15.49
CA SER A 174 11.90 -5.90 -15.35
C SER A 174 12.07 -7.12 -14.45
N GLU A 175 13.30 -7.63 -14.30
CA GLU A 175 13.62 -8.70 -13.35
C GLU A 175 13.24 -8.30 -11.93
N TYR A 176 13.39 -7.02 -11.58
CA TYR A 176 12.99 -6.55 -10.26
C TYR A 176 11.52 -6.79 -10.00
N LEU A 177 10.62 -6.89 -10.99
CA LEU A 177 9.19 -7.10 -10.77
C LEU A 177 8.89 -8.46 -10.10
N TRP A 178 9.64 -9.51 -10.46
CA TRP A 178 9.34 -10.89 -10.06
C TRP A 178 10.48 -11.59 -9.30
N MET A 179 11.73 -11.13 -9.45
CA MET A 179 12.85 -11.61 -8.64
C MET A 179 12.83 -11.00 -7.23
N PRO A 180 13.42 -11.68 -6.22
CA PRO A 180 13.65 -11.11 -4.90
C PRO A 180 14.38 -9.77 -5.00
N LEU A 181 13.90 -8.75 -4.27
CA LEU A 181 14.54 -7.44 -4.25
C LEU A 181 15.92 -7.53 -3.57
N PRO A 182 16.98 -6.95 -4.14
CA PRO A 182 18.28 -6.87 -3.48
C PRO A 182 18.18 -6.07 -2.18
N PRO A 183 18.97 -6.38 -1.13
CA PRO A 183 18.93 -5.63 0.12
C PRO A 183 19.10 -4.13 -0.10
N ASP A 184 20.11 -3.76 -0.89
CA ASP A 184 20.34 -2.40 -1.37
C ASP A 184 19.59 -2.15 -2.67
N LEU A 185 18.55 -1.31 -2.61
CA LEU A 185 17.78 -0.95 -3.78
C LEU A 185 18.60 -0.04 -4.72
N PRO A 186 18.59 -0.34 -6.03
CA PRO A 186 19.11 0.57 -7.03
C PRO A 186 18.25 1.83 -7.13
N ILE A 187 18.75 2.84 -7.84
CA ILE A 187 18.00 4.07 -8.13
C ILE A 187 16.92 3.72 -9.17
N ILE A 188 15.70 3.46 -8.70
CA ILE A 188 14.57 3.03 -9.55
C ILE A 188 13.27 3.75 -9.17
N ASP A 189 12.38 3.93 -10.13
CA ASP A 189 11.00 4.35 -9.83
C ASP A 189 10.23 3.17 -9.19
N LYS A 190 9.97 3.30 -7.88
CA LYS A 190 9.27 2.27 -7.11
C LYS A 190 7.78 2.19 -7.39
N ARG A 191 7.17 3.13 -8.14
CA ARG A 191 5.71 3.21 -8.31
C ARG A 191 5.12 1.91 -8.84
N LEU A 192 5.64 1.40 -9.96
CA LEU A 192 5.13 0.17 -10.55
C LEU A 192 5.40 -1.05 -9.66
N LEU A 193 6.62 -1.15 -9.12
CA LEU A 193 7.02 -2.26 -8.24
C LEU A 193 6.15 -2.33 -6.98
N THR A 194 5.80 -1.17 -6.41
CA THR A 194 4.92 -1.06 -5.25
C THR A 194 3.48 -1.48 -5.60
N GLN A 195 2.97 -1.02 -6.74
CA GLN A 195 1.64 -1.39 -7.23
C GLN A 195 1.51 -2.89 -7.51
N MET A 196 2.51 -3.49 -8.16
CA MET A 196 2.53 -4.94 -8.42
C MET A 196 2.63 -5.75 -7.12
N ALA A 197 3.50 -5.34 -6.19
CA ALA A 197 3.62 -6.01 -4.90
C ALA A 197 2.29 -5.95 -4.11
N ALA A 198 1.59 -4.81 -4.15
CA ALA A 198 0.26 -4.68 -3.55
C ALA A 198 -0.78 -5.55 -4.27
N TRP A 199 -0.78 -5.54 -5.61
CA TRP A 199 -1.70 -6.33 -6.42
C TRP A 199 -1.59 -7.81 -6.12
N GLU A 200 -0.37 -8.35 -6.07
CA GLU A 200 -0.06 -9.76 -5.76
C GLU A 200 -0.18 -10.10 -4.26
N GLY A 201 -0.44 -9.11 -3.40
CA GLY A 201 -0.49 -9.30 -1.95
C GLY A 201 0.84 -9.75 -1.33
N ASN A 202 1.98 -9.38 -1.95
CA ASN A 202 3.30 -9.74 -1.46
C ASN A 202 3.74 -8.78 -0.34
N VAL A 203 3.59 -9.22 0.91
CA VAL A 203 3.85 -8.40 2.10
C VAL A 203 5.31 -7.94 2.18
N ASP A 204 6.29 -8.85 2.03
CA ASP A 204 7.71 -8.51 2.17
C ASP A 204 8.13 -7.46 1.14
N ARG A 205 7.73 -7.71 -0.11
CA ARG A 205 8.06 -6.84 -1.23
C ARG A 205 7.36 -5.49 -1.11
N TYR A 206 6.09 -5.47 -0.74
CA TYR A 206 5.34 -4.23 -0.54
C TYR A 206 5.97 -3.43 0.60
N ALA A 207 6.22 -4.04 1.76
CA ALA A 207 6.83 -3.41 2.93
C ALA A 207 8.16 -2.70 2.64
N ARG A 208 8.96 -3.24 1.72
CA ARG A 208 10.25 -2.68 1.33
C ARG A 208 10.18 -1.53 0.32
N LEU A 209 9.13 -1.47 -0.50
CA LEU A 209 8.98 -0.48 -1.59
C LEU A 209 8.07 0.71 -1.21
N MET A 210 7.14 0.43 -0.29
CA MET A 210 6.08 1.33 0.11
C MET A 210 6.62 2.62 0.73
N HIS A 211 6.04 3.78 0.37
CA HIS A 211 6.47 5.06 0.94
C HIS A 211 6.06 5.20 2.42
N PRO A 212 6.95 5.43 3.39
CA PRO A 212 6.65 5.21 4.82
C PRO A 212 5.49 6.04 5.39
N ARG A 213 5.19 7.21 4.79
CA ARG A 213 4.20 8.17 5.32
C ARG A 213 2.90 8.33 4.52
N ARG A 214 2.79 7.78 3.32
CA ARG A 214 1.63 8.01 2.43
C ARG A 214 1.57 7.00 1.30
N LEU A 215 0.48 7.02 0.53
CA LEU A 215 0.39 6.28 -0.73
C LEU A 215 0.98 7.14 -1.87
N ARG A 216 1.69 6.50 -2.81
CA ARG A 216 2.33 7.21 -3.93
C ARG A 216 1.33 7.55 -5.04
N THR A 217 0.32 6.70 -5.25
CA THR A 217 -0.67 6.86 -6.32
C THR A 217 -2.05 6.33 -5.92
N GLN A 218 -3.09 6.80 -6.60
CA GLN A 218 -4.43 6.21 -6.50
C GLN A 218 -4.45 4.75 -6.99
N THR A 219 -3.60 4.41 -7.96
CA THR A 219 -3.44 3.03 -8.43
C THR A 219 -2.91 2.12 -7.33
N GLU A 220 -1.94 2.57 -6.52
CA GLU A 220 -1.43 1.81 -5.37
C GLU A 220 -2.57 1.49 -4.40
N TYR A 221 -3.42 2.47 -4.10
CA TYR A 221 -4.61 2.27 -3.26
C TYR A 221 -5.54 1.18 -3.81
N ASN A 222 -5.87 1.23 -5.10
CA ASN A 222 -6.73 0.22 -5.71
C ASN A 222 -6.07 -1.18 -5.71
N CYS A 223 -4.76 -1.24 -5.97
CA CYS A 223 -3.98 -2.48 -5.89
C CYS A 223 -3.97 -3.06 -4.46
N ILE A 224 -3.92 -2.20 -3.42
CA ILE A 224 -4.01 -2.63 -2.02
C ILE A 224 -5.36 -3.28 -1.75
N LEU A 225 -6.47 -2.61 -2.13
CA LEU A 225 -7.80 -3.16 -1.94
C LEU A 225 -7.94 -4.52 -2.61
N ARG A 226 -7.52 -4.63 -3.88
CA ARG A 226 -7.47 -5.92 -4.59
C ARG A 226 -6.61 -6.93 -3.83
N GLY A 227 -5.38 -6.57 -3.45
CA GLY A 227 -4.48 -7.45 -2.72
C GLY A 227 -5.12 -8.04 -1.46
N ILE A 228 -5.85 -7.21 -0.70
CA ILE A 228 -6.58 -7.62 0.51
C ILE A 228 -7.69 -8.62 0.17
N TYR A 229 -8.50 -8.35 -0.87
CA TYR A 229 -9.55 -9.27 -1.30
C TYR A 229 -9.01 -10.64 -1.72
N HIS A 230 -7.81 -10.71 -2.30
CA HIS A 230 -7.26 -11.94 -2.85
C HIS A 230 -6.34 -12.72 -1.92
N HIS A 231 -5.61 -12.05 -1.03
CA HIS A 231 -4.50 -12.65 -0.30
C HIS A 231 -4.67 -12.47 1.21
N THR A 232 -4.95 -13.57 1.90
CA THR A 232 -5.24 -13.55 3.34
C THR A 232 -4.10 -13.01 4.20
N GLY A 233 -2.84 -13.37 3.89
CA GLY A 233 -1.68 -12.85 4.63
C GLY A 233 -1.50 -11.34 4.47
N PHE A 234 -1.78 -10.81 3.28
CA PHE A 234 -1.75 -9.37 3.01
C PHE A 234 -2.88 -8.63 3.73
N ALA A 235 -4.09 -9.20 3.76
CA ALA A 235 -5.21 -8.67 4.53
C ALA A 235 -4.88 -8.61 6.04
N ARG A 236 -4.26 -9.66 6.58
CA ARG A 236 -3.82 -9.69 7.99
C ARG A 236 -2.77 -8.62 8.28
N TRP A 237 -1.79 -8.46 7.40
CA TRP A 237 -0.77 -7.42 7.53
C TRP A 237 -1.37 -6.01 7.46
N TRP A 238 -2.34 -5.76 6.58
CA TRP A 238 -3.04 -4.46 6.51
C TRP A 238 -3.93 -4.18 7.72
N ALA A 239 -4.52 -5.21 8.34
CA ALA A 239 -5.23 -5.05 9.60
C ALA A 239 -4.29 -4.50 10.69
N TYR A 240 -3.07 -5.03 10.77
CA TYR A 240 -2.02 -4.51 11.65
C TYR A 240 -1.59 -3.08 11.26
N GLN A 241 -1.43 -2.78 9.96
CA GLN A 241 -1.08 -1.43 9.51
C GLN A 241 -2.12 -0.36 9.89
N LEU A 242 -3.41 -0.71 9.89
CA LEU A 242 -4.48 0.20 10.34
C LEU A 242 -4.33 0.59 11.82
N GLU A 243 -3.73 -0.28 12.63
CA GLU A 243 -3.52 -0.04 14.07
C GLU A 243 -2.20 0.69 14.32
N THR A 244 -1.12 0.30 13.63
CA THR A 244 0.22 0.82 13.92
C THR A 244 0.66 2.00 13.08
N ASN A 245 0.10 2.16 11.86
CA ASN A 245 0.49 3.22 10.95
C ASN A 245 -0.71 3.74 10.11
N PRO A 246 -1.81 4.19 10.73
CA PRO A 246 -2.96 4.70 10.00
C PRO A 246 -2.64 5.98 9.23
N GLY A 247 -1.67 6.78 9.69
CA GLY A 247 -1.25 8.04 9.05
C GLY A 247 -0.68 7.86 7.64
N ARG A 248 -0.31 6.64 7.26
CA ARG A 248 0.17 6.30 5.91
C ARG A 248 -0.94 6.21 4.86
N ILE A 249 -2.19 6.05 5.27
CA ILE A 249 -3.30 5.84 4.33
C ILE A 249 -3.79 7.21 3.85
N ILE A 250 -2.93 7.94 3.14
CA ILE A 250 -3.22 9.28 2.62
C ILE A 250 -2.98 9.23 1.11
N PRO A 251 -4.01 9.44 0.28
CA PRO A 251 -3.88 9.48 -1.18
C PRO A 251 -3.01 10.65 -1.70
N PRO A 252 -2.47 10.54 -2.94
CA PRO A 252 -1.86 11.66 -3.67
C PRO A 252 -2.71 12.94 -3.61
N GLY A 253 -2.10 14.10 -3.33
CA GLY A 253 -2.77 15.40 -3.33
C GLY A 253 -3.59 15.77 -2.09
N LYS A 254 -3.71 14.87 -1.10
CA LYS A 254 -4.40 15.15 0.18
C LYS A 254 -3.39 15.65 1.23
N LEU A 255 -3.77 16.64 2.06
CA LEU A 255 -2.89 17.16 3.12
C LEU A 255 -2.67 16.11 4.24
N LEU A 256 -1.51 16.17 4.94
CA LEU A 256 -1.23 15.28 6.09
C LEU A 256 -2.17 15.57 7.25
N SER A 257 -2.65 16.82 7.35
CA SER A 257 -3.61 17.26 8.35
C SER A 257 -5.05 16.81 8.05
N GLU A 258 -5.33 16.37 6.82
CA GLU A 258 -6.67 15.94 6.43
C GLU A 258 -7.00 14.54 6.94
N SER A 259 -8.24 14.37 7.36
CA SER A 259 -8.74 13.09 7.87
C SER A 259 -8.76 12.02 6.77
N ASN A 260 -8.10 10.90 7.02
CA ASN A 260 -8.12 9.71 6.16
C ASN A 260 -9.10 8.61 6.61
N LYS A 261 -10.15 9.01 7.34
CA LYS A 261 -11.18 8.09 7.84
C LYS A 261 -11.88 7.30 6.73
N HIS A 262 -12.09 7.91 5.57
CA HIS A 262 -12.78 7.25 4.45
C HIS A 262 -11.94 6.09 3.91
N GLU A 263 -10.66 6.33 3.63
CA GLU A 263 -9.73 5.34 3.08
C GLU A 263 -9.47 4.23 4.10
N CYS A 264 -9.29 4.58 5.38
CA CYS A 264 -9.20 3.60 6.46
C CYS A 264 -10.45 2.71 6.55
N ARG A 265 -11.65 3.28 6.37
CA ARG A 265 -12.92 2.55 6.39
C ARG A 265 -13.02 1.57 5.22
N GLU A 266 -12.64 1.99 4.02
CA GLU A 266 -12.66 1.12 2.83
C GLU A 266 -11.69 -0.05 2.96
N ILE A 267 -10.45 0.20 3.41
CA ILE A 267 -9.46 -0.87 3.69
C ILE A 267 -10.00 -1.83 4.76
N ARG A 268 -10.57 -1.30 5.85
CA ARG A 268 -11.18 -2.14 6.90
C ARG A 268 -12.36 -2.97 6.37
N THR A 269 -13.17 -2.38 5.49
CA THR A 269 -14.28 -3.08 4.83
C THR A 269 -13.76 -4.24 3.97
N ALA A 270 -12.70 -4.03 3.19
CA ALA A 270 -12.06 -5.08 2.40
C ALA A 270 -11.45 -6.19 3.28
N ILE A 271 -10.87 -5.85 4.43
CA ILE A 271 -10.37 -6.83 5.40
C ILE A 271 -11.53 -7.67 5.95
N ASN A 272 -12.63 -7.04 6.36
CA ASN A 272 -13.83 -7.74 6.83
C ASN A 272 -14.40 -8.67 5.76
N ALA A 273 -14.41 -8.24 4.50
CA ALA A 273 -14.80 -9.10 3.38
C ALA A 273 -13.93 -10.36 3.33
N ARG A 274 -12.60 -10.19 3.41
CA ARG A 274 -11.66 -11.32 3.38
C ARG A 274 -11.81 -12.23 4.58
N LYS A 275 -12.13 -11.70 5.77
CA LYS A 275 -12.44 -12.51 6.96
C LYS A 275 -13.67 -13.40 6.74
N ILE A 276 -14.77 -12.84 6.22
CA ILE A 276 -15.98 -13.61 5.91
C ILE A 276 -15.67 -14.73 4.91
N MET A 277 -14.95 -14.42 3.82
CA MET A 277 -14.53 -15.41 2.82
C MET A 277 -13.68 -16.55 3.44
N ASN A 278 -12.94 -16.26 4.49
CA ASN A 278 -12.18 -17.22 5.28
C ASN A 278 -12.99 -17.89 6.40
N ASN A 279 -14.31 -17.70 6.45
CA ASN A 279 -15.19 -18.22 7.50
C ASN A 279 -14.94 -17.65 8.91
N ASP A 280 -14.35 -16.46 9.01
CA ASP A 280 -14.18 -15.74 10.27
C ASP A 280 -15.14 -14.54 10.34
N ILE A 281 -16.08 -14.60 11.27
CA ILE A 281 -17.08 -13.55 11.54
C ILE A 281 -16.99 -13.00 12.96
N SER A 282 -15.88 -13.28 13.66
CA SER A 282 -15.72 -13.01 15.09
C SER A 282 -15.90 -11.54 15.44
N ASP A 283 -15.31 -10.65 14.63
CA ASP A 283 -15.30 -9.19 14.87
C ASP A 283 -16.31 -8.42 14.00
N ILE A 284 -17.33 -9.11 13.46
CA ILE A 284 -18.33 -8.50 12.58
C ILE A 284 -19.64 -8.36 13.35
N GLU A 285 -20.07 -7.11 13.54
CA GLU A 285 -21.31 -6.75 14.24
C GLU A 285 -22.24 -5.96 13.30
N ASP A 286 -23.55 -6.04 13.54
CA ASP A 286 -24.58 -5.48 12.65
C ASP A 286 -24.53 -3.94 12.54
N ASP A 287 -24.06 -3.27 13.59
CA ASP A 287 -23.90 -1.82 13.66
C ASP A 287 -22.54 -1.33 13.15
N SER A 288 -21.71 -2.22 12.62
CA SER A 288 -20.40 -1.87 12.09
C SER A 288 -20.52 -0.93 10.90
N ASP A 289 -19.77 0.16 10.91
CA ASP A 289 -19.65 1.05 9.76
C ASP A 289 -18.90 0.39 8.58
N CYS A 290 -18.28 -0.77 8.77
CA CYS A 290 -17.37 -1.41 7.81
C CYS A 290 -17.91 -2.75 7.27
N LEU A 291 -19.22 -2.84 7.04
CA LEU A 291 -19.85 -4.03 6.48
C LEU A 291 -19.55 -4.17 4.99
N PRO A 292 -18.94 -5.30 4.55
CA PRO A 292 -18.54 -5.48 3.17
C PRO A 292 -19.71 -5.81 2.24
N TRP A 293 -19.63 -5.31 1.01
CA TRP A 293 -20.58 -5.65 -0.04
C TRP A 293 -20.24 -6.97 -0.73
N LEU A 294 -18.98 -7.11 -1.17
CA LEU A 294 -18.46 -8.29 -1.86
C LEU A 294 -17.90 -9.29 -0.84
N ILE A 295 -18.57 -10.42 -0.62
CA ILE A 295 -18.16 -11.41 0.40
C ILE A 295 -17.94 -12.83 -0.16
N TRP A 296 -17.94 -13.01 -1.49
CA TRP A 296 -17.97 -14.32 -2.14
C TRP A 296 -16.82 -14.61 -3.12
N TRP A 297 -15.95 -13.63 -3.37
CA TRP A 297 -14.88 -13.75 -4.37
C TRP A 297 -13.57 -13.15 -3.86
N PRO A 298 -12.41 -13.79 -4.12
CA PRO A 298 -12.20 -14.99 -4.96
C PRO A 298 -12.49 -16.32 -4.25
N VAL A 299 -12.65 -16.30 -2.93
CA VAL A 299 -12.90 -17.49 -2.12
C VAL A 299 -14.34 -17.47 -1.64
N ARG A 300 -15.04 -18.60 -1.78
CA ARG A 300 -16.44 -18.73 -1.38
C ARG A 300 -16.51 -19.04 0.13
N PRO A 301 -17.21 -18.24 0.93
CA PRO A 301 -17.48 -18.58 2.32
C PRO A 301 -18.42 -19.78 2.40
N HIS A 302 -18.28 -20.57 3.47
CA HIS A 302 -19.10 -21.73 3.75
C HIS A 302 -20.54 -21.35 4.11
N GLU A 303 -21.52 -22.15 3.67
CA GLU A 303 -22.96 -21.87 3.88
C GLU A 303 -23.30 -21.67 5.37
N ASN A 304 -22.75 -22.49 6.27
CA ASN A 304 -22.98 -22.36 7.71
C ASN A 304 -22.49 -21.01 8.27
N THR A 305 -21.33 -20.52 7.82
CA THR A 305 -20.81 -19.20 8.21
C THR A 305 -21.78 -18.10 7.78
N LEU A 306 -22.29 -18.17 6.55
CA LEU A 306 -23.26 -17.21 6.05
C LEU A 306 -24.60 -17.27 6.78
N ARG A 307 -25.03 -18.47 7.20
CA ARG A 307 -26.23 -18.66 8.01
C ARG A 307 -26.09 -18.02 9.38
N GLU A 308 -24.94 -18.22 10.03
CA GLU A 308 -24.62 -17.57 11.31
C GLU A 308 -24.52 -16.05 11.15
N LEU A 309 -23.82 -15.58 10.11
CA LEU A 309 -23.70 -14.17 9.78
C LEU A 309 -25.06 -13.52 9.51
N ALA A 310 -26.00 -14.20 8.85
CA ALA A 310 -27.35 -13.68 8.63
C ALA A 310 -28.14 -13.50 9.94
N GLY A 311 -27.87 -14.35 10.94
CA GLY A 311 -28.43 -14.21 12.29
C GLY A 311 -27.75 -13.09 13.09
N LYS A 312 -26.42 -12.99 12.99
CA LYS A 312 -25.61 -12.01 13.71
C LYS A 312 -25.73 -10.58 13.14
N CYS A 313 -25.79 -10.46 11.81
CA CYS A 313 -25.78 -9.20 11.06
C CYS A 313 -26.93 -9.13 10.03
N PRO A 314 -28.18 -8.89 10.47
CA PRO A 314 -29.33 -8.76 9.58
C PRO A 314 -29.20 -7.69 8.47
N SER A 315 -28.42 -6.64 8.69
CA SER A 315 -28.12 -5.59 7.71
C SER A 315 -27.39 -6.13 6.46
N MET A 316 -26.67 -7.25 6.59
CA MET A 316 -25.95 -7.89 5.48
C MET A 316 -26.81 -8.90 4.69
N ARG A 317 -28.11 -9.03 5.01
CA ARG A 317 -28.98 -10.06 4.42
C ARG A 317 -29.03 -10.00 2.88
N GLN A 318 -28.93 -8.82 2.29
CA GLN A 318 -28.89 -8.66 0.82
C GLN A 318 -27.61 -9.26 0.23
N GLN A 319 -26.46 -8.95 0.82
CA GLN A 319 -25.15 -9.44 0.42
C GLN A 319 -25.07 -10.96 0.55
N ILE A 320 -25.64 -11.50 1.64
CA ILE A 320 -25.70 -12.94 1.89
C ILE A 320 -26.62 -13.63 0.88
N ALA A 321 -27.76 -13.03 0.52
CA ALA A 321 -28.66 -13.57 -0.51
C ALA A 321 -27.97 -13.62 -1.90
N ILE A 322 -27.29 -12.54 -2.30
CA ILE A 322 -26.49 -12.51 -3.55
C ILE A 322 -25.40 -13.59 -3.52
N THR A 323 -24.68 -13.68 -2.40
CA THR A 323 -23.64 -14.69 -2.20
C THR A 323 -24.20 -16.10 -2.31
N SER A 324 -25.40 -16.33 -1.76
CA SER A 324 -26.08 -17.62 -1.82
C SER A 324 -26.43 -18.00 -3.26
N ILE A 325 -26.85 -17.05 -4.10
CA ILE A 325 -27.10 -17.29 -5.53
C ILE A 325 -25.80 -17.63 -6.27
N LEU A 326 -24.75 -16.83 -6.06
CA LEU A 326 -23.48 -16.95 -6.79
C LEU A 326 -22.64 -18.18 -6.36
N CYS A 327 -22.81 -18.63 -5.11
CA CYS A 327 -22.16 -19.82 -4.58
C CYS A 327 -23.02 -21.09 -4.69
N ASP A 328 -24.25 -20.98 -5.20
CA ASP A 328 -25.23 -22.07 -5.33
C ASP A 328 -25.70 -22.70 -3.98
N TYR A 329 -25.95 -21.84 -2.99
CA TYR A 329 -26.50 -22.21 -1.68
C TYR A 329 -28.02 -22.04 -1.64
N GLN A 330 -28.74 -22.91 -2.36
CA GLN A 330 -30.19 -22.81 -2.53
C GLN A 330 -30.94 -22.88 -1.20
N SER A 331 -30.55 -23.78 -0.29
CA SER A 331 -31.14 -23.93 1.05
C SER A 331 -31.09 -22.63 1.86
N LEU A 332 -29.93 -21.99 1.87
CA LEU A 332 -29.75 -20.72 2.57
C LEU A 332 -30.57 -19.60 1.91
N PHE A 333 -30.55 -19.49 0.58
CA PHE A 333 -31.33 -18.49 -0.14
C PHE A 333 -32.83 -18.61 0.16
N MET A 334 -33.38 -19.83 0.14
CA MET A 334 -34.77 -20.08 0.50
C MET A 334 -35.06 -19.72 1.96
N ALA A 335 -34.17 -20.08 2.88
CA ALA A 335 -34.32 -19.74 4.30
C ALA A 335 -34.29 -18.21 4.55
N LEU A 336 -33.53 -17.46 3.74
CA LEU A 336 -33.51 -16.00 3.80
C LEU A 336 -34.77 -15.37 3.22
N ASN A 337 -35.57 -16.08 2.42
CA ASN A 337 -36.78 -15.60 1.75
C ASN A 337 -36.70 -14.11 1.35
N PRO A 338 -35.71 -13.71 0.53
CA PRO A 338 -35.47 -12.31 0.27
C PRO A 338 -36.50 -11.76 -0.73
N PRO A 339 -37.00 -10.51 -0.56
CA PRO A 339 -37.92 -9.92 -1.53
C PRO A 339 -37.23 -9.72 -2.88
N PRO A 340 -37.88 -9.98 -4.04
CA PRO A 340 -37.25 -9.81 -5.34
C PRO A 340 -36.63 -8.41 -5.53
N ARG A 341 -35.38 -8.38 -6.00
CA ARG A 341 -34.60 -7.16 -6.27
C ARG A 341 -33.80 -7.35 -7.55
N GLU A 342 -33.57 -6.26 -8.28
CA GLU A 342 -32.77 -6.26 -9.51
C GLU A 342 -31.38 -6.90 -9.29
N SER A 343 -30.73 -6.62 -8.16
CA SER A 343 -29.44 -7.23 -7.81
C SER A 343 -29.47 -8.76 -7.74
N TYR A 344 -30.61 -9.37 -7.38
CA TYR A 344 -30.76 -10.81 -7.34
C TYR A 344 -30.99 -11.40 -8.73
N PHE A 345 -31.70 -10.70 -9.61
CA PHE A 345 -31.85 -11.12 -11.01
C PHE A 345 -30.50 -11.12 -11.72
N GLU A 346 -29.68 -10.08 -11.52
CA GLU A 346 -28.33 -10.03 -12.10
C GLU A 346 -27.43 -11.15 -11.57
N ALA A 347 -27.50 -11.45 -10.27
CA ALA A 347 -26.79 -12.60 -9.70
C ALA A 347 -27.33 -13.94 -10.26
N ALA A 348 -28.64 -14.07 -10.43
CA ALA A 348 -29.29 -15.30 -10.91
C ALA A 348 -28.97 -15.59 -12.37
N LYS A 349 -28.87 -14.56 -13.22
CA LYS A 349 -28.42 -14.70 -14.63
C LYS A 349 -27.01 -15.29 -14.75
N GLN A 350 -26.16 -15.03 -13.76
CA GLN A 350 -24.78 -15.55 -13.70
C GLN A 350 -24.71 -16.93 -13.04
N SER A 351 -25.74 -17.33 -12.29
CA SER A 351 -25.79 -18.64 -11.65
C SER A 351 -26.08 -19.73 -12.68
N ARG A 352 -25.39 -20.86 -12.56
CA ARG A 352 -25.67 -22.05 -13.38
C ARG A 352 -26.98 -22.74 -12.99
N ASN A 353 -27.49 -22.44 -11.79
CA ASN A 353 -28.71 -23.03 -11.28
C ASN A 353 -29.93 -22.22 -11.74
N PRO A 354 -30.79 -22.77 -12.61
CA PRO A 354 -31.95 -22.06 -13.15
C PRO A 354 -33.03 -21.79 -12.09
N TYR A 355 -32.93 -22.41 -10.90
CA TYR A 355 -33.87 -22.22 -9.79
C TYR A 355 -33.99 -20.74 -9.40
N TYR A 356 -32.88 -20.03 -9.25
CA TYR A 356 -32.88 -18.66 -8.76
C TYR A 356 -33.61 -17.69 -9.70
N LEU A 357 -33.42 -17.85 -11.01
CA LEU A 357 -34.07 -17.00 -11.99
C LEU A 357 -35.58 -17.24 -11.99
N ARG A 358 -36.00 -18.52 -12.02
CA ARG A 358 -37.42 -18.91 -11.95
C ARG A 358 -38.08 -18.44 -10.66
N TYR A 359 -37.41 -18.62 -9.52
CA TYR A 359 -37.91 -18.15 -8.22
C TYR A 359 -38.22 -16.65 -8.24
N LEU A 360 -37.34 -15.85 -8.85
CA LEU A 360 -37.50 -14.40 -8.92
C LEU A 360 -38.55 -13.97 -9.95
N GLU A 361 -38.74 -14.73 -11.03
CA GLU A 361 -39.74 -14.47 -12.09
C GLU A 361 -41.17 -14.89 -11.68
N GLU A 362 -41.32 -16.02 -10.98
CA GLU A 362 -42.62 -16.66 -10.75
C GLU A 362 -43.28 -16.27 -9.42
N GLY A 363 -42.59 -15.57 -8.53
CA GLY A 363 -43.18 -14.90 -7.36
C GLY A 363 -43.73 -15.80 -6.25
N GLU A 364 -43.94 -17.10 -6.46
CA GLU A 364 -44.35 -18.09 -5.45
C GLU A 364 -44.26 -19.51 -6.04
N TRP A 365 -43.48 -20.41 -5.41
CA TRP A 365 -43.64 -21.85 -5.61
C TRP A 365 -43.24 -22.66 -4.37
N ASP A 366 -44.04 -23.68 -4.08
CA ASP A 366 -43.84 -24.67 -3.01
C ASP A 366 -42.54 -25.47 -3.23
N SER A 367 -41.80 -25.67 -2.14
CA SER A 367 -40.47 -26.28 -2.11
C SER A 367 -40.41 -27.72 -2.67
N PRO A 368 -39.38 -28.07 -3.48
CA PRO A 368 -38.93 -29.45 -3.59
C PRO A 368 -37.45 -29.65 -3.18
N SER A 369 -37.28 -30.59 -2.24
CA SER A 369 -36.13 -31.47 -1.93
C SER A 369 -34.68 -30.95 -2.02
N ILE A 370 -34.04 -31.00 -0.85
CA ILE A 370 -32.63 -30.79 -0.52
C ILE A 370 -31.72 -31.72 -1.33
N TYR A 371 -30.79 -31.16 -2.11
CA TYR A 371 -29.64 -31.88 -2.67
C TYR A 371 -28.41 -31.63 -1.80
N GLY A 372 -27.92 -32.68 -1.14
CA GLY A 372 -26.68 -32.66 -0.36
C GLY A 372 -25.47 -32.91 -1.25
N GLY A 373 -24.76 -31.85 -1.63
CA GLY A 373 -23.39 -31.93 -2.14
C GLY A 373 -22.41 -31.65 -1.01
N LEU A 374 -21.51 -32.60 -0.72
CA LEU A 374 -20.41 -32.39 0.22
C LEU A 374 -19.41 -31.38 -0.37
N PRO A 375 -18.95 -30.37 0.40
CA PRO A 375 -17.93 -29.46 -0.08
C PRO A 375 -16.53 -30.08 0.05
N VAL A 376 -15.70 -29.84 -0.97
CA VAL A 376 -14.24 -29.88 -0.86
C VAL A 376 -13.80 -28.61 -0.11
N ASP A 377 -12.82 -28.70 0.79
CA ASP A 377 -12.34 -27.61 1.65
C ASP A 377 -11.06 -26.97 1.09
N PRO A 378 -11.14 -25.93 0.24
CA PRO A 378 -10.03 -25.05 -0.01
C PRO A 378 -10.06 -23.91 1.02
N GLY A 379 -9.22 -23.99 2.06
CA GLY A 379 -9.11 -22.88 3.02
C GLY A 379 -8.60 -23.22 4.42
N ILE A 380 -8.27 -24.47 4.73
CA ILE A 380 -7.77 -24.88 6.05
C ILE A 380 -6.53 -24.04 6.45
N VAL A 381 -5.57 -23.84 5.53
CA VAL A 381 -4.35 -23.07 5.83
C VAL A 381 -4.63 -21.58 6.06
N GLU A 382 -5.59 -21.02 5.32
CA GLU A 382 -5.89 -19.58 5.38
C GLU A 382 -6.66 -19.19 6.65
N ARG A 383 -7.49 -20.10 7.18
CA ARG A 383 -8.16 -19.94 8.47
C ARG A 383 -7.17 -19.78 9.63
N TYR A 384 -6.02 -20.46 9.59
CA TYR A 384 -5.02 -20.35 10.66
C TYR A 384 -4.37 -18.97 10.78
N MET A 385 -4.36 -18.16 9.72
CA MET A 385 -3.76 -16.82 9.77
C MET A 385 -4.52 -15.82 10.65
N TRP A 386 -5.78 -16.12 10.96
CA TRP A 386 -6.63 -15.26 11.81
C TRP A 386 -6.75 -15.76 13.25
N LEU A 387 -6.26 -16.97 13.52
CA LEU A 387 -6.28 -17.57 14.86
C LEU A 387 -5.02 -17.18 15.63
N SER A 388 -5.11 -17.15 16.97
CA SER A 388 -3.92 -16.97 17.81
C SER A 388 -2.92 -18.12 17.60
N THR A 389 -1.63 -17.90 17.83
CA THR A 389 -0.60 -18.95 17.72
C THR A 389 -0.90 -20.17 18.59
N GLU A 390 -1.47 -19.95 19.78
CA GLU A 390 -1.89 -21.03 20.68
C GLU A 390 -3.08 -21.83 20.13
N THR A 391 -4.03 -21.15 19.46
CA THR A 391 -5.18 -21.77 18.81
C THR A 391 -4.75 -22.56 17.56
N ALA A 392 -3.85 -22.01 16.75
CA ALA A 392 -3.28 -22.69 15.59
C ALA A 392 -2.51 -23.97 15.99
N GLN A 393 -1.75 -23.92 17.09
CA GLN A 393 -1.04 -25.08 17.62
C GLN A 393 -1.99 -26.17 18.13
N LYS A 394 -3.03 -25.81 18.89
CA LYS A 394 -4.04 -26.77 19.37
C LYS A 394 -4.75 -27.49 18.23
N ILE A 395 -5.09 -26.78 17.16
CA ILE A 395 -5.75 -27.40 15.99
C ILE A 395 -4.75 -28.25 15.20
N GLN A 396 -3.47 -27.84 15.08
CA GLN A 396 -2.44 -28.69 14.46
C GLN A 396 -2.24 -29.99 15.25
N ASP A 397 -2.28 -29.93 16.58
CA ASP A 397 -2.16 -31.09 17.46
C ASP A 397 -3.42 -31.99 17.36
N GLU A 398 -4.61 -31.41 17.24
CA GLU A 398 -5.87 -32.13 16.94
C GLU A 398 -5.88 -32.76 15.54
N TYR A 399 -5.34 -32.08 14.53
CA TYR A 399 -5.25 -32.59 13.15
C TYR A 399 -4.24 -33.73 13.06
N ARG A 400 -3.10 -33.66 13.77
CA ARG A 400 -2.15 -34.78 13.91
C ARG A 400 -2.77 -35.97 14.64
N ALA A 401 -3.67 -35.73 15.60
CA ALA A 401 -4.42 -36.79 16.25
C ALA A 401 -5.46 -37.44 15.31
N TYR A 402 -6.02 -36.67 14.37
CA TYR A 402 -6.99 -37.14 13.37
C TYR A 402 -6.37 -37.79 12.12
N SER A 403 -5.15 -37.43 11.74
CA SER A 403 -4.45 -37.97 10.56
C SER A 403 -4.06 -39.46 10.67
N GLY A 404 -4.39 -40.13 11.77
CA GLY A 404 -4.25 -41.58 11.91
C GLY A 404 -5.31 -42.42 11.18
N ILE A 405 -6.31 -41.80 10.53
CA ILE A 405 -7.48 -42.53 9.98
C ILE A 405 -7.69 -42.36 8.46
N TYR A 406 -7.05 -41.39 7.79
CA TYR A 406 -7.05 -41.30 6.32
C TYR A 406 -5.67 -40.86 5.82
N GLY A 407 -4.87 -41.84 5.40
CA GLY A 407 -3.71 -41.62 4.54
C GLY A 407 -4.11 -41.57 3.07
N ASP A 408 -3.35 -40.79 2.30
CA ASP A 408 -3.30 -40.71 0.84
C ASP A 408 -4.40 -39.92 0.10
N SER A 409 -4.16 -38.61 -0.06
CA SER A 409 -4.30 -37.91 -1.35
C SER A 409 -3.71 -36.50 -1.24
N ALA A 410 -2.44 -36.36 -1.60
CA ALA A 410 -1.89 -35.08 -2.03
C ALA A 410 -1.96 -35.08 -3.56
N ASP A 411 -3.04 -34.54 -4.12
CA ASP A 411 -3.13 -34.27 -5.56
C ASP A 411 -2.99 -32.76 -5.77
N THR A 412 -1.74 -32.32 -5.92
CA THR A 412 -1.39 -31.01 -6.47
C THR A 412 -1.47 -31.10 -7.99
N GLY A 413 -2.57 -30.66 -8.59
CA GLY A 413 -2.71 -30.61 -10.04
C GLY A 413 -3.82 -29.66 -10.48
N TYR A 414 -3.50 -28.79 -11.46
CA TYR A 414 -4.33 -27.74 -12.09
C TYR A 414 -4.20 -26.31 -11.53
N LEU A 415 -2.99 -25.78 -11.72
CA LEU A 415 -2.77 -24.37 -12.08
C LEU A 415 -3.01 -24.19 -13.60
N TYR A 416 -3.38 -22.96 -13.97
CA TYR A 416 -3.71 -22.42 -15.32
C TYR A 416 -5.17 -22.59 -15.78
N ILE A 417 -5.91 -21.48 -15.68
CA ILE A 417 -6.96 -21.13 -16.64
C ILE A 417 -6.49 -19.84 -17.30
N ASP A 418 -6.52 -19.85 -18.63
CA ASP A 418 -5.97 -18.89 -19.56
C ASP A 418 -6.51 -17.46 -19.39
N ASP A 419 -5.62 -16.49 -19.59
CA ASP A 419 -5.92 -15.08 -19.82
C ASP A 419 -6.70 -14.91 -21.13
N ASP A 420 -7.96 -14.47 -21.03
CA ASP A 420 -8.65 -13.57 -21.96
C ASP A 420 -10.13 -13.49 -21.54
N ASP A 421 -10.46 -12.64 -20.57
CA ASP A 421 -11.84 -12.42 -20.14
C ASP A 421 -12.25 -10.93 -20.31
N PRO A 422 -13.23 -10.62 -21.20
CA PRO A 422 -13.78 -9.27 -21.37
C PRO A 422 -14.62 -8.75 -20.16
N ASP A 423 -14.70 -9.49 -19.05
CA ASP A 423 -15.53 -9.17 -17.87
C ASP A 423 -15.05 -8.00 -16.98
N ASN A 424 -14.11 -7.16 -17.44
CA ASN A 424 -13.67 -5.99 -16.68
C ASN A 424 -14.73 -4.84 -16.62
N GLU A 425 -15.78 -4.89 -17.45
CA GLU A 425 -16.91 -3.93 -17.37
C GLU A 425 -17.95 -4.27 -16.29
N LEU A 426 -18.03 -5.52 -15.84
CA LEU A 426 -19.02 -6.00 -14.86
C LEU A 426 -18.71 -5.52 -13.43
N TRP A 427 -17.42 -5.43 -13.09
CA TRP A 427 -16.89 -4.90 -11.83
C TRP A 427 -17.32 -3.45 -11.54
N LEU A 428 -17.46 -2.62 -12.57
CA LEU A 428 -17.86 -1.22 -12.44
C LEU A 428 -19.36 -1.04 -12.19
N LYS A 429 -20.19 -2.01 -12.57
CA LYS A 429 -21.65 -1.93 -12.46
C LYS A 429 -22.19 -2.33 -11.08
N LEU A 430 -21.54 -3.27 -10.41
CA LEU A 430 -21.98 -3.77 -9.09
C LEU A 430 -21.35 -3.03 -7.89
N SER A 431 -20.38 -2.13 -8.13
CA SER A 431 -19.59 -1.45 -7.09
C SER A 431 -19.97 0.02 -6.83
N ARG A 432 -20.93 0.60 -7.56
CA ARG A 432 -21.37 2.00 -7.35
C ARG A 432 -22.68 2.07 -6.55
N PRO A 433 -22.77 2.84 -5.46
CA PRO A 433 -24.06 3.18 -4.87
C PRO A 433 -24.83 4.14 -5.80
N LEU A 434 -26.13 3.91 -5.93
CA LEU A 434 -27.08 4.72 -6.71
C LEU A 434 -26.93 6.21 -6.36
N ARG A 435 -26.46 7.04 -7.32
CA ARG A 435 -26.66 8.50 -7.27
C ARG A 435 -28.04 8.81 -7.84
N LEU A 436 -28.83 9.57 -7.09
CA LEU A 436 -30.06 10.21 -7.56
C LEU A 436 -29.78 11.03 -8.82
N VAL A 437 -30.57 10.75 -9.86
CA VAL A 437 -30.69 11.56 -11.06
C VAL A 437 -31.64 12.72 -10.74
N THR A 438 -31.15 13.96 -10.82
CA THR A 438 -32.01 15.13 -11.07
C THR A 438 -31.75 15.61 -12.50
N SER A 439 -32.81 15.54 -13.29
CA SER A 439 -32.95 15.94 -14.69
C SER A 439 -32.43 17.35 -14.98
N PHE A 440 -31.76 17.52 -16.12
CA PHE A 440 -31.86 18.74 -16.91
C PHE A 440 -31.89 18.39 -18.40
N ASP A 441 -33.03 18.70 -19.02
CA ASP A 441 -33.33 18.59 -20.44
C ASP A 441 -32.42 19.51 -21.27
N MET A 442 -31.78 18.95 -22.31
CA MET A 442 -31.25 19.74 -23.42
C MET A 442 -32.35 19.91 -24.47
N LYS A 443 -32.91 21.13 -24.56
CA LYS A 443 -33.59 21.57 -25.79
C LYS A 443 -32.54 21.92 -26.83
N ASN A 444 -32.56 21.17 -27.92
CA ASN A 444 -32.00 21.58 -29.20
C ASN A 444 -32.72 22.84 -29.69
N SER A 445 -31.94 23.80 -30.19
CA SER A 445 -32.39 24.70 -31.24
C SER A 445 -31.19 25.04 -32.12
N ASP A 446 -31.34 24.65 -33.39
CA ASP A 446 -30.56 25.08 -34.54
C ASP A 446 -30.35 26.60 -34.58
N VAL A 447 -29.30 27.03 -35.29
CA VAL A 447 -29.37 27.83 -36.53
C VAL A 447 -28.03 28.56 -36.75
N SER A 448 -27.42 28.25 -37.91
CA SER A 448 -26.47 29.00 -38.76
C SER A 448 -25.32 29.80 -38.15
#